data_AF-A0ABD2V6P8-F1
#
_entry.id   AF-A0ABD2V6P8-F1
#
_cell.length_a   1.000
_cell.length_b   1.000
_cell.length_c   1.000
_cell.angle_alpha   90.00
_cell.angle_beta   90.00
_cell.angle_gamma   90.00
#
_symmetry.space_group_name_H-M   'P 1'
#
loop_
_entity.id
_entity.type
_entity.pdbx_description
1 polymer ?
#
loop_
_entity_poly.entity_id
_entity_poly.type
_entity_poly.pdbx_seq_one_letter_code
_entity_poly.pdbx_strand_id
1 'polypeptide(L)'
;MIPKTHGEAFNVLRYEIGQRYQSHYDAFDPAQYGPQKSQRVASFLLYLSDVEEGGETVFPFESAQNMDGNYDYSKCIGLKVKPRRGDGLLFYSLLPNGTIDLTSLHGSCPVIRGEKWVATKWIRNIDQDE
;
A
#
# COMPACT_ATOMS: atom_id res chain seq x y z
N MET A 1 -15.32 12.75 6.66
CA MET A 1 -14.15 12.64 7.56
C MET A 1 -14.10 11.20 8.03
N ILE A 2 -12.94 10.53 7.92
CA ILE A 2 -12.77 9.16 8.41
C ILE A 2 -12.50 9.23 9.93
N PRO A 3 -13.28 8.56 10.80
CA PRO A 3 -13.05 8.59 12.24
C PRO A 3 -11.69 7.99 12.60
N LYS A 4 -11.03 8.56 13.62
CA LYS A 4 -9.73 8.06 14.11
C LYS A 4 -9.82 6.60 14.58
N THR A 5 -10.94 6.21 15.17
CA THR A 5 -11.20 4.88 15.75
C THR A 5 -11.24 3.76 14.70
N HIS A 6 -11.41 4.10 13.41
CA HIS A 6 -11.36 3.13 12.32
C HIS A 6 -9.92 2.73 11.94
N GLY A 7 -8.90 3.43 12.45
CA GLY A 7 -7.53 3.21 12.06
C GLY A 7 -6.80 2.22 12.95
N GLU A 8 -6.28 1.13 12.38
CA GLU A 8 -5.41 0.15 13.06
C GLU A 8 -4.14 0.82 13.63
N ALA A 9 -3.46 0.21 14.60
CA ALA A 9 -2.17 0.74 15.09
C ALA A 9 -1.18 0.94 13.92
N PHE A 10 -0.29 1.95 14.04
CA PHE A 10 0.74 2.15 13.03
C PHE A 10 1.65 0.92 12.95
N ASN A 11 1.84 0.41 11.73
CA ASN A 11 2.82 -0.61 11.44
C ASN A 11 4.07 0.05 10.85
N VAL A 12 5.21 -0.08 11.54
CA VAL A 12 6.48 0.54 11.10
C VAL A 12 7.36 -0.52 10.45
N LEU A 13 7.82 -0.23 9.23
CA LEU A 13 8.66 -1.11 8.43
C LEU A 13 9.98 -0.43 8.11
N ARG A 14 11.05 -1.22 8.17
CA ARG A 14 12.40 -0.85 7.71
C ARG A 14 12.79 -1.76 6.55
N TYR A 15 13.28 -1.17 5.47
CA TYR A 15 13.86 -1.88 4.34
C TYR A 15 15.33 -1.50 4.18
N GLU A 16 16.18 -2.52 4.19
CA GLU A 16 17.60 -2.44 3.86
C GLU A 16 17.82 -2.57 2.35
N ILE A 17 19.07 -2.37 1.93
CA ILE A 17 19.47 -2.51 0.52
C ILE A 17 19.05 -3.89 -0.02
N GLY A 18 18.40 -3.90 -1.18
CA GLY A 18 17.86 -5.08 -1.86
C GLY A 18 16.51 -5.56 -1.33
N GLN A 19 16.09 -5.15 -0.11
CA GLN A 19 14.79 -5.53 0.44
C GLN A 19 13.66 -4.80 -0.29
N ARG A 20 12.57 -5.53 -0.51
CA ARG A 20 11.40 -5.09 -1.26
C ARG A 20 10.13 -5.70 -0.68
N TYR A 21 8.98 -5.24 -1.16
CA TYR A 21 7.71 -5.92 -0.97
C TYR A 21 7.01 -6.08 -2.31
N GLN A 22 6.69 -7.32 -2.68
CA GLN A 22 5.95 -7.61 -3.90
C GLN A 22 4.59 -6.90 -3.90
N SER A 23 4.11 -6.59 -5.10
CA SER A 23 2.83 -5.94 -5.28
C SER A 23 1.69 -6.77 -4.67
N HIS A 24 0.82 -6.15 -3.89
CA HIS A 24 -0.27 -6.78 -3.16
C HIS A 24 -1.44 -5.80 -2.97
N TYR A 25 -2.56 -6.33 -2.49
CA TYR A 25 -3.71 -5.55 -2.04
C TYR A 25 -3.71 -5.46 -0.52
N ASP A 26 -4.08 -4.31 0.01
CA ASP A 26 -4.32 -4.13 1.44
C ASP A 26 -5.71 -4.60 1.86
N ALA A 27 -6.68 -4.61 0.94
CA ALA A 27 -8.00 -5.18 1.16
C ALA A 27 -7.91 -6.71 1.30
N PHE A 28 -8.78 -7.28 2.11
CA PHE A 28 -8.83 -8.72 2.33
C PHE A 28 -9.70 -9.39 1.26
N ASP A 29 -9.09 -10.04 0.29
CA ASP A 29 -9.81 -10.84 -0.70
C ASP A 29 -10.57 -12.01 -0.02
N PRO A 30 -11.91 -12.08 -0.13
CA PRO A 30 -12.69 -13.18 0.44
C PRO A 30 -12.26 -14.57 -0.04
N ALA A 31 -11.69 -14.69 -1.25
CA ALA A 31 -11.20 -15.96 -1.76
C ALA A 31 -9.95 -16.45 -1.01
N GLN A 32 -9.14 -15.54 -0.49
CA GLN A 32 -7.90 -15.85 0.23
C GLN A 32 -8.09 -15.88 1.76
N TYR A 33 -8.88 -14.94 2.28
CA TYR A 33 -9.02 -14.71 3.72
C TYR A 33 -10.37 -15.14 4.28
N GLY A 34 -11.30 -15.59 3.44
CA GLY A 34 -12.69 -15.85 3.83
C GLY A 34 -13.47 -14.57 4.13
N PRO A 35 -14.76 -14.69 4.52
CA PRO A 35 -15.59 -13.53 4.81
C PRO A 35 -15.02 -12.73 5.99
N GLN A 36 -14.78 -11.44 5.75
CA GLN A 36 -14.31 -10.52 6.77
C GLN A 36 -15.46 -9.65 7.30
N LYS A 37 -15.49 -9.45 8.61
CA LYS A 37 -16.42 -8.50 9.26
C LYS A 37 -16.14 -7.05 8.88
N SER A 38 -14.90 -6.76 8.50
CA SER A 38 -14.42 -5.44 8.16
C SER A 38 -13.38 -5.50 7.05
N GLN A 39 -13.34 -4.46 6.22
CA GLN A 39 -12.35 -4.28 5.18
C GLN A 39 -11.48 -3.06 5.44
N ARG A 40 -10.23 -3.12 4.98
CA ARG A 40 -9.34 -1.96 4.88
C ARG A 40 -9.77 -1.16 3.66
N VAL A 41 -10.34 0.02 3.88
CA VAL A 41 -10.88 0.90 2.83
C VAL A 41 -9.82 1.82 2.25
N ALA A 42 -8.81 2.16 3.05
CA ALA A 42 -7.73 3.05 2.66
C ALA A 42 -6.47 2.74 3.46
N SER A 43 -5.34 3.13 2.88
CA SER A 43 -4.02 3.02 3.47
C SER A 43 -3.34 4.36 3.42
N PHE A 44 -2.78 4.76 4.56
CA PHE A 44 -1.95 5.95 4.67
C PHE A 44 -0.52 5.54 5.01
N LEU A 45 0.41 5.85 4.11
CA LEU A 45 1.84 5.60 4.25
C LEU A 45 2.52 6.91 4.59
N LEU A 46 3.19 6.96 5.74
CA LEU A 46 4.05 8.07 6.14
C LEU A 46 5.50 7.67 5.93
N TYR A 47 6.21 8.36 5.04
CA TYR A 47 7.63 8.11 4.82
C TYR A 47 8.45 8.77 5.93
N LEU A 48 9.24 7.96 6.64
CA LEU A 48 10.02 8.38 7.81
C LEU A 48 11.49 8.67 7.49
N SER A 49 11.95 8.27 6.30
CA SER A 49 13.29 8.55 5.78
C SER A 49 13.25 9.00 4.32
N ASP A 50 14.27 9.76 3.92
CA ASP A 50 14.58 9.99 2.51
C ASP A 50 15.33 8.77 1.98
N VAL A 51 14.93 8.27 0.80
CA VAL A 51 15.62 7.16 0.13
C VAL A 51 16.42 7.70 -1.04
N GLU A 52 17.71 7.42 -1.07
CA GLU A 52 18.61 7.96 -2.08
C GLU A 52 18.27 7.40 -3.47
N GLU A 53 18.15 6.07 -3.57
CA GLU A 53 17.86 5.36 -4.81
C GLU A 53 17.01 4.09 -4.56
N GLY A 54 16.01 3.87 -5.41
CA GLY A 54 15.04 2.79 -5.25
C GLY A 54 14.01 3.08 -4.15
N GLY A 55 13.40 2.02 -3.62
CA GLY A 55 12.46 2.09 -2.49
C GLY A 55 11.11 2.76 -2.81
N GLU A 56 10.81 3.07 -4.07
CA GLU A 56 9.53 3.68 -4.46
C GLU A 56 8.34 2.82 -4.05
N THR A 57 7.26 3.46 -3.61
CA THR A 57 5.95 2.80 -3.60
C THR A 57 5.42 2.83 -5.03
N VAL A 58 5.07 1.66 -5.57
CA VAL A 58 4.63 1.53 -6.97
C VAL A 58 3.18 1.11 -7.07
N PHE A 59 2.48 1.66 -8.06
CA PHE A 59 1.11 1.28 -8.46
C PHE A 59 1.14 0.80 -9.91
N PRO A 60 1.39 -0.50 -10.15
CA PRO A 60 1.49 -1.06 -11.50
C PRO A 60 0.24 -0.89 -12.35
N PHE A 61 -0.94 -0.87 -11.71
CA PHE A 61 -2.24 -0.84 -12.39
C PHE A 61 -2.91 0.53 -12.39
N GLU A 62 -2.16 1.58 -12.05
CA GLU A 62 -2.65 2.96 -12.15
C GLU A 62 -3.13 3.24 -13.59
N SER A 63 -4.26 3.93 -13.72
CA SER A 63 -4.94 4.17 -15.01
C SER A 63 -5.19 2.89 -15.84
N ALA A 64 -5.42 1.76 -15.17
CA ALA A 64 -5.64 0.43 -15.76
C ALA A 64 -4.50 -0.09 -16.65
N GLN A 65 -3.29 0.47 -16.51
CA GLN A 65 -2.11 -0.01 -17.23
C GLN A 65 -1.69 -1.40 -16.74
N ASN A 66 -1.07 -2.20 -17.60
CA ASN A 66 -0.49 -3.52 -17.23
C ASN A 66 -1.50 -4.56 -16.66
N MET A 67 -2.81 -4.34 -16.78
CA MET A 67 -3.86 -5.27 -16.36
C MET A 67 -4.16 -6.38 -17.40
N ASP A 68 -3.15 -6.79 -18.16
CA ASP A 68 -3.28 -7.78 -19.25
C ASP A 68 -3.29 -9.25 -18.77
N GLY A 69 -3.19 -9.46 -17.46
CA GLY A 69 -3.21 -10.77 -16.82
C GLY A 69 -1.85 -11.48 -16.74
N ASN A 70 -0.77 -10.90 -17.28
CA ASN A 70 0.58 -11.47 -17.25
C ASN A 70 1.58 -10.63 -16.44
N TYR A 71 1.09 -9.99 -15.38
CA TYR A 71 1.89 -9.10 -14.55
C TYR A 71 2.80 -9.88 -13.59
N ASP A 72 4.08 -9.56 -13.62
CA ASP A 72 5.07 -10.00 -12.62
C ASP A 72 5.01 -9.07 -11.40
N TYR A 73 4.41 -9.56 -10.31
CA TYR A 73 4.24 -8.86 -9.02
C TYR A 73 5.55 -8.40 -8.37
N SER A 74 6.69 -8.84 -8.90
CA SER A 74 8.01 -8.47 -8.42
C SER A 74 8.60 -7.25 -9.15
N LYS A 75 7.96 -6.81 -10.26
CA LYS A 75 8.43 -5.69 -11.09
C LYS A 75 8.01 -4.33 -10.56
N CYS A 76 8.97 -3.42 -10.64
CA CYS A 76 8.84 -2.00 -10.33
C CYS A 76 8.43 -1.18 -11.55
N ILE A 77 7.16 -1.28 -11.95
CA ILE A 77 6.58 -0.56 -13.11
C ILE A 77 5.29 0.18 -12.72
N GLY A 78 4.79 1.02 -13.62
CA GLY A 78 3.64 1.89 -13.37
C GLY A 78 4.00 3.18 -12.65
N LEU A 79 3.01 3.79 -11.98
CA LEU A 79 3.23 5.00 -11.19
C LEU A 79 4.19 4.70 -10.04
N LYS A 80 5.18 5.58 -9.83
CA LYS A 80 6.17 5.45 -8.74
C LYS A 80 6.15 6.69 -7.86
N VAL A 81 6.04 6.47 -6.55
CA VAL A 81 6.13 7.52 -5.54
C VAL A 81 7.46 7.36 -4.80
N LYS A 82 8.37 8.32 -5.00
CA LYS A 82 9.67 8.32 -4.33
C LYS A 82 9.50 8.68 -2.84
N PRO A 83 10.05 7.89 -1.89
CA PRO A 83 9.99 8.20 -0.48
C PRO A 83 10.80 9.46 -0.17
N ARG A 84 10.13 10.44 0.45
CA ARG A 84 10.76 11.64 0.99
C ARG A 84 10.27 11.82 2.41
N ARG A 85 11.18 12.11 3.34
CA ARG A 85 10.85 12.15 4.76
C ARG A 85 9.76 13.20 5.03
N GLY A 86 8.69 12.76 5.69
CA GLY A 86 7.55 13.61 6.06
C GLY A 86 6.40 13.60 5.05
N ASP A 87 6.62 13.11 3.83
CA ASP A 87 5.53 12.98 2.85
C ASP A 87 4.55 11.87 3.28
N GLY A 88 3.27 12.13 3.04
CA GLY A 88 2.17 11.20 3.28
C GLY A 88 1.53 10.77 1.97
N LEU A 89 1.35 9.47 1.77
CA LEU A 89 0.66 8.88 0.63
C LEU A 89 -0.63 8.20 1.11
N LEU A 90 -1.77 8.73 0.68
CA LEU A 90 -3.09 8.15 0.91
C LEU A 90 -3.62 7.52 -0.39
N PHE A 91 -4.07 6.27 -0.32
CA PHE A 91 -4.79 5.63 -1.41
C PHE A 91 -5.94 4.76 -0.86
N TYR A 92 -6.93 4.51 -1.70
CA TYR A 92 -8.11 3.71 -1.37
C TYR A 92 -7.96 2.30 -1.92
N SER A 93 -8.30 1.30 -1.11
CA SER A 93 -8.26 -0.11 -1.51
C SER A 93 -9.58 -0.59 -2.10
N LEU A 94 -10.67 0.16 -1.87
CA LEU A 94 -12.01 -0.15 -2.34
C LEU A 94 -12.59 0.99 -3.16
N LEU A 95 -13.42 0.62 -4.13
CA LEU A 95 -14.31 1.54 -4.85
C LEU A 95 -15.47 1.98 -3.93
N PRO A 96 -16.21 3.07 -4.26
CA PRO A 96 -17.34 3.55 -3.45
C PRO A 96 -18.47 2.53 -3.26
N ASN A 97 -18.59 1.55 -4.15
CA ASN A 97 -19.55 0.44 -4.04
C ASN A 97 -19.05 -0.70 -3.11
N GLY A 98 -17.87 -0.56 -2.50
CA GLY A 98 -17.27 -1.53 -1.59
C GLY A 98 -16.50 -2.68 -2.24
N THR A 99 -16.41 -2.74 -3.57
CA THR A 99 -15.59 -3.76 -4.24
C THR A 99 -14.11 -3.38 -4.23
N ILE A 100 -13.22 -4.37 -4.23
CA ILE A 100 -11.77 -4.14 -4.29
C ILE A 100 -11.43 -3.34 -5.55
N ASP A 101 -10.68 -2.26 -5.38
CA ASP A 101 -10.14 -1.49 -6.49
C ASP A 101 -8.86 -2.16 -6.99
N LEU A 102 -8.94 -2.78 -8.17
CA LEU A 102 -7.79 -3.47 -8.76
C LEU A 102 -6.63 -2.51 -9.07
N THR A 103 -6.90 -1.22 -9.28
CA THR A 103 -5.85 -0.21 -9.51
C THR A 103 -5.06 0.13 -8.25
N SER A 104 -5.56 -0.28 -7.07
CA SER A 104 -4.88 -0.12 -5.78
C SER A 104 -3.79 -1.16 -5.53
N LEU A 105 -3.52 -2.06 -6.49
CA LEU A 105 -2.41 -2.99 -6.40
C LEU A 105 -1.13 -2.17 -6.22
N HIS A 106 -0.37 -2.43 -5.16
CA HIS A 106 0.80 -1.63 -4.85
C HIS A 106 1.90 -2.45 -4.21
N GLY A 107 3.14 -1.99 -4.36
CA GLY A 107 4.32 -2.65 -3.80
C GLY A 107 5.40 -1.66 -3.38
N SER A 108 6.47 -2.19 -2.77
CA SER A 108 7.68 -1.41 -2.48
C SER A 108 8.83 -1.93 -3.32
N CYS A 109 9.39 -1.06 -4.15
CA CYS A 109 10.59 -1.36 -4.91
C CYS A 109 11.78 -1.68 -4.02
N PRO A 110 12.77 -2.45 -4.54
CA PRO A 110 13.99 -2.70 -3.81
C PRO A 110 14.69 -1.37 -3.50
N VAL A 111 15.17 -1.21 -2.27
CA VAL A 111 16.08 -0.12 -1.94
C VAL A 111 17.41 -0.40 -2.64
N ILE A 112 17.90 0.53 -3.43
CA ILE A 112 19.18 0.40 -4.14
C ILE A 112 20.28 1.10 -3.33
N ARG A 113 19.97 2.26 -2.73
CA ARG A 113 20.90 3.01 -1.88
C ARG A 113 20.18 3.74 -0.75
N GLY A 114 20.79 3.72 0.44
CA GLY A 114 20.22 4.25 1.68
C GLY A 114 19.38 3.21 2.44
N GLU A 115 18.41 3.68 3.22
CA GLU A 115 17.44 2.85 3.94
C GLU A 115 16.04 3.48 3.89
N LYS A 116 15.01 2.63 3.81
CA LYS A 116 13.61 3.08 3.80
C LYS A 116 12.95 2.78 5.13
N TRP A 117 12.43 3.81 5.78
CA TRP A 117 11.51 3.69 6.90
C TRP A 117 10.14 4.22 6.49
N VAL A 118 9.09 3.45 6.78
CA VAL A 118 7.70 3.83 6.50
C VAL A 118 6.80 3.38 7.63
N ALA A 119 5.84 4.23 8.00
CA ALA A 119 4.75 3.87 8.90
C ALA A 119 3.44 3.78 8.11
N THR A 120 2.82 2.61 8.14
CA THR A 120 1.53 2.36 7.49
C THR A 120 0.41 2.42 8.51
N LYS A 121 -0.65 3.14 8.17
CA LYS A 121 -1.92 3.17 8.89
C LYS A 121 -3.00 2.62 7.98
N TRP A 122 -3.49 1.43 8.29
CA TRP A 122 -4.66 0.88 7.63
C TRP A 122 -5.93 1.42 8.26
N ILE A 123 -6.89 1.79 7.41
CA ILE A 123 -8.14 2.40 7.80
C ILE A 123 -9.28 1.45 7.44
N ARG A 124 -10.12 1.13 8.42
CA ARG A 124 -11.23 0.19 8.27
C ARG A 124 -12.56 0.88 7.97
N ASN A 125 -13.51 0.12 7.42
CA ASN A 125 -14.89 0.60 7.22
C ASN A 125 -15.75 0.63 8.49
N ILE A 126 -15.29 0.02 9.58
CA ILE A 126 -15.96 0.02 10.88
C ILE A 126 -14.99 0.47 11.97
N ASP A 127 -15.54 0.78 13.14
CA ASP A 127 -14.76 1.05 14.35
C ASP A 127 -13.89 -0.17 14.73
N GLN A 128 -12.71 0.08 15.28
CA GLN A 128 -11.80 -0.96 15.78
C GLN A 128 -11.89 -1.16 17.29
N ASP A 129 -12.56 -0.26 18.00
CA ASP A 129 -12.78 -0.34 19.45
C ASP A 129 -14.10 -1.07 19.80
N GLU A 130 -14.87 -1.54 18.80
CA GLU A 130 -16.03 -2.44 18.92
C GLU A 130 -15.66 -3.91 18.68
#